data_AF-A0A7K4G4U4-F1
#
_entry.id   AF-A0A7K4G4U4-F1
#
_cell.length_a   1.000
_cell.length_b   1.000
_cell.length_c   1.000
_cell.angle_alpha   90.00
_cell.angle_beta   90.00
_cell.angle_gamma   90.00
#
_symmetry.space_group_name_H-M   'P 1'
#
loop_
_entity.id
_entity.type
_entity.pdbx_description
1 polymer ?
#
loop_
_entity_poly.entity_id
_entity_poly.type
_entity_poly.pdbx_seq_one_letter_code
_entity_poly.pdbx_strand_id
1 'polypeptide(L)' 'MGKFPVADKALTNVLICKKCKARNPKSAKICRKCMYPNLRVKKARKKDAKGGK' A
#
# COMPACT_ATOMS: atom_id res chain seq x y z
N MET A 1 -11.99 -18.00 -2.55
CA MET A 1 -11.87 -16.72 -3.29
C MET A 1 -10.70 -16.83 -4.26
N GLY A 2 -10.99 -16.75 -5.56
CA GLY A 2 -10.01 -16.94 -6.63
C GLY A 2 -8.82 -16.00 -6.48
N LYS A 3 -7.62 -16.51 -6.74
CA LYS A 3 -6.39 -15.71 -6.72
C LYS A 3 -6.39 -14.89 -8.02
N PHE A 4 -6.64 -13.59 -7.92
CA PHE A 4 -6.58 -12.66 -9.05
C PHE A 4 -5.29 -11.83 -8.96
N PRO A 5 -4.17 -12.32 -9.49
CA PRO A 5 -2.85 -11.71 -9.26
C PRO A 5 -2.76 -10.26 -9.76
N VAL A 6 -3.53 -9.89 -10.79
CA VAL A 6 -3.58 -8.52 -11.32
C VAL A 6 -4.30 -7.58 -10.35
N ALA A 7 -5.45 -8.00 -9.81
CA ALA A 7 -6.23 -7.21 -8.87
C ALA A 7 -5.50 -7.03 -7.52
N ASP A 8 -4.86 -8.09 -7.01
CA ASP A 8 -4.06 -8.02 -5.79
C ASP A 8 -2.90 -7.03 -5.91
N LYS A 9 -2.20 -7.00 -7.05
CA LYS A 9 -1.12 -6.02 -7.31
C LYS A 9 -1.67 -4.58 -7.36
N ALA A 10 -2.80 -4.36 -8.00
CA ALA A 10 -3.42 -3.02 -8.06
C ALA A 10 -3.83 -2.52 -6.66
N LEU A 11 -4.41 -3.39 -5.83
CA LEU A 11 -4.92 -3.03 -4.51
C LEU A 11 -3.84 -2.84 -3.44
N THR A 12 -2.64 -3.35 -3.67
CA THR A 12 -1.51 -3.33 -2.72
C THR A 12 -0.45 -2.27 -3.04
N ASN A 13 -0.39 -1.80 -4.29
CA ASN A 13 0.50 -0.71 -4.73
C ASN A 13 0.01 0.69 -4.33
N VAL A 14 -0.45 0.85 -3.09
CA VAL A 14 -0.90 2.15 -2.55
C VAL A 14 -0.16 2.50 -1.27
N LEU A 15 0.04 3.79 -1.06
CA LEU A 15 0.55 4.37 0.17
C LEU A 15 -0.63 4.78 1.06
N ILE A 16 -0.47 4.62 2.37
CA ILE A 16 -1.47 4.99 3.37
C ILE A 16 -0.86 6.06 4.26
N CYS A 17 -1.58 7.16 4.47
CA CYS A 17 -1.12 8.20 5.40
C CYS A 17 -1.18 7.69 6.85
N LYS A 18 -0.11 7.90 7.62
CA LYS A 18 -0.10 7.54 9.06
C LYS A 18 -1.06 8.40 9.90
N LYS A 19 -1.36 9.63 9.47
CA LYS A 19 -2.25 10.57 10.17
C LYS A 19 -3.73 10.33 9.83
N CYS A 20 -4.11 10.53 8.57
CA CYS A 20 -5.52 10.50 8.12
C CYS A 20 -5.97 9.17 7.51
N LYS A 21 -5.09 8.17 7.38
CA LYS A 21 -5.38 6.86 6.77
C LYS A 21 -5.87 6.90 5.31
N ALA A 22 -5.77 8.04 4.62
CA ALA A 22 -6.10 8.16 3.21
C ALA A 22 -5.16 7.31 2.33
N ARG A 23 -5.71 6.76 1.24
CA ARG A 23 -4.97 6.03 0.21
C ARG A 23 -4.39 7.02 -0.78
N ASN A 24 -3.08 6.94 -0.99
CA ASN A 24 -2.30 7.77 -1.87
C ASN A 24 -1.61 6.88 -2.92
N PRO A 25 -1.29 7.42 -4.11
CA PRO A 25 -0.54 6.68 -5.11
C PRO A 25 0.89 6.38 -4.62
N LYS A 26 1.51 5.34 -5.18
CA LYS A 26 2.88 4.89 -4.82
C LYS A 26 3.96 5.96 -5.02
N SER A 27 3.73 6.91 -5.92
CA SER A 27 4.60 8.04 -6.24
C SER A 27 4.37 9.27 -5.35
N ALA A 28 3.40 9.26 -4.44
CA ALA A 28 3.14 10.40 -3.57
C ALA A 28 4.25 10.56 -2.52
N LYS A 29 4.88 11.74 -2.48
CA LYS A 29 5.78 12.16 -1.40
C LYS A 29 5.03 12.70 -0.18
N ILE A 30 3.79 13.17 -0.38
CA ILE A 30 2.98 13.85 0.62
C ILE A 30 1.54 13.38 0.50
N CYS A 31 0.83 13.25 1.63
CA CYS A 31 -0.60 12.95 1.64
C CYS A 31 -1.42 14.06 0.98
N ARG A 32 -2.21 13.72 -0.04
CA ARG A 32 -3.06 14.67 -0.78
C ARG A 32 -4.14 15.36 0.08
N LYS A 33 -4.51 14.74 1.21
CA LYS A 33 -5.63 15.19 2.05
C LYS A 33 -5.21 16.04 3.25
N CYS A 34 -4.01 15.83 3.78
CA CYS A 34 -3.57 16.47 5.04
C CYS A 34 -2.13 17.00 4.99
N MET A 35 -1.51 17.01 3.82
CA MET A 35 -0.12 17.43 3.58
C MET A 35 0.95 16.74 4.45
N TYR A 36 0.63 15.60 5.06
CA TYR A 36 1.59 14.88 5.92
C TYR A 36 2.61 14.11 5.06
N PRO A 37 3.93 14.26 5.30
CA PRO A 37 4.97 13.65 4.47
C PRO A 37 5.15 12.14 4.72
N ASN A 38 4.89 11.67 5.94
CA ASN A 38 5.15 10.27 6.28
C ASN A 38 3.99 9.34 5.90
N LEU A 39 4.14 8.75 4.72
CA LEU A 39 3.26 7.73 4.15
C LEU A 39 3.85 6.33 4.39
N ARG A 40 3.00 5.34 4.70
CA ARG A 40 3.42 3.92 4.82
C ARG A 40 2.95 3.12 3.62
N VAL A 41 3.72 2.13 3.20
CA VAL A 41 3.25 1.15 2.20
C VAL A 41 2.13 0.29 2.78
N LYS A 42 1.09 0.02 1.96
CA LYS A 42 0.08 -0.96 2.32
C LYS A 42 0.73 -2.34 2.27
N LYS A 43 0.60 -3.10 3.37
CA LYS A 43 1.06 -4.50 3.39
C LYS A 43 0.21 -5.29 2.41
N ALA A 44 0.81 -5.78 1.33
CA ALA A 44 0.25 -6.91 0.62
C ALA A 44 0.24 -8.08 1.60
N ARG A 45 -0.92 -8.71 1.84
CA ARG A 45 -0.94 -10.01 2.49
C ARG A 45 -0.25 -10.98 1.52
N LYS A 46 1.06 -11.18 1.69
CA LYS A 46 1.74 -12.35 1.14
C LYS A 46 1.04 -13.55 1.76
N LYS A 47 0.31 -14.32 0.96
CA LYS A 47 0.01 -15.71 1.33
C LYS A 47 1.18 -16.65 1.00
N ASP A 48 2.38 -16.09 0.77
CA ASP A 48 3.60 -16.85 0.50
C ASP A 48 4.80 -16.01 1.00
N ALA A 49 5.04 -16.13 2.30
CA ALA A 49 6.36 -15.86 2.86
C ALA A 49 7.31 -16.94 2.33
N LYS A 50 8.00 -16.67 1.22
CA LYS A 50 9.33 -17.24 0.98
C LYS A 50 10.29 -16.08 0.71
N GLY A 51 11.42 -16.14 1.42
CA GLY A 51 12.38 -15.03 1.57
C GLY A 51 12.59 -14.63 3.03
N GLY A 52 12.52 -15.58 3.96
CA GLY A 52 13.34 -15.55 5.17
C GLY A 52 14.42 -16.60 4.98
N LYS A 53 15.64 -16.15 4.71
CA LYS A 53 16.87 -16.88 4.98
C LYS A 53 17.86 -15.83 5.48
#